data_AF-A0A8S3ZRN6-F1
#
_entry.id   AF-A0A8S3ZRN6-F1
#
_cell.length_a   1.000
_cell.length_b   1.000
_cell.length_c   1.000
_cell.angle_alpha   90.00
_cell.angle_beta   90.00
_cell.angle_gamma   90.00
#
_symmetry.space_group_name_H-M   'P 1'
#
loop_
_entity.id
_entity.type
_entity.pdbx_description
1 polymer ?
#
loop_
_entity_poly.entity_id
_entity_poly.type
_entity_poly.pdbx_seq_one_letter_code
_entity_poly.pdbx_strand_id
1 'polypeptide(L)'
;MFKLLVLLLITLSAVSPAAVGRSSTIDNPCQVDATSTGTPKYLPIKEQIELTITAANTTYTMCQRFKEALRTVLTLNETNQLDSPIHNIPGLSLACNDSALSAANVLGAFEDDYQDISAYIVYLQFLQNLQAKDNGKFAENNHLVSNQFYSWRCSVNTIMRSNNLSVTQIVNSAVDKQLESYAAKDSKNRYSLYYVLMKNAQDFAKNKTLKWATYLQTL
;
A
#
# COMPACT_ATOMS: atom_id res chain seq x y z
N MET A 1 -0.94 35.17 -4.49
CA MET A 1 -1.03 35.14 -3.01
C MET A 1 -1.39 33.74 -2.57
N PHE A 2 -0.42 33.03 -1.98
CA PHE A 2 -0.59 31.69 -1.42
C PHE A 2 -1.48 31.76 -0.18
N LYS A 3 -2.61 31.04 -0.15
CA LYS A 3 -3.36 30.80 1.08
C LYS A 3 -2.93 29.47 1.68
N LEU A 4 -2.09 29.60 2.69
CA LEU A 4 -1.95 28.70 3.83
C LEU A 4 -3.36 28.44 4.40
N LEU A 5 -3.79 27.18 4.47
CA LEU A 5 -5.01 26.78 5.20
C LEU A 5 -4.63 25.50 5.96
N VAL A 6 -3.94 25.64 7.10
CA VAL A 6 -4.54 25.61 8.45
C VAL A 6 -5.61 24.52 8.56
N LEU A 7 -5.21 23.37 9.11
CA LEU A 7 -6.12 22.42 9.73
C LEU A 7 -6.92 23.18 10.81
N LEU A 8 -8.20 23.44 10.57
CA LEU A 8 -9.12 23.92 11.60
C LEU A 8 -10.31 22.98 11.68
N LEU A 9 -10.55 22.46 12.88
CA LEU A 9 -11.75 21.72 13.25
C LEU A 9 -13.00 22.57 12.97
N ILE A 10 -13.96 22.01 12.24
CA ILE A 10 -15.36 22.44 12.32
C ILE A 10 -16.24 21.19 12.39
N THR A 11 -16.96 21.08 13.50
CA THR A 11 -18.02 20.11 13.74
C THR A 11 -19.33 20.53 13.07
N LEU A 12 -20.09 19.50 12.70
CA LEU A 12 -21.56 19.38 12.60
C LEU A 12 -22.26 19.49 11.23
N SER A 13 -22.75 18.29 10.87
CA SER A 13 -24.05 17.92 10.31
C SER A 13 -24.40 18.36 8.89
N ALA A 14 -24.10 17.45 7.95
CA ALA A 14 -24.93 17.20 6.79
C ALA A 14 -25.09 15.69 6.63
N VAL A 15 -26.32 15.24 6.40
CA VAL A 15 -26.68 13.83 6.17
C VAL A 15 -25.94 13.36 4.92
N SER A 16 -24.87 12.58 5.09
CA SER A 16 -24.12 12.04 3.96
C SER A 16 -24.87 10.84 3.38
N PRO A 17 -24.79 10.58 2.07
CA PRO A 17 -25.11 9.26 1.54
C PRO A 17 -24.26 8.24 2.31
N ALA A 18 -24.83 7.05 2.58
CA ALA A 18 -24.21 6.00 3.36
C ALA A 18 -22.71 5.93 3.07
N ALA A 19 -21.90 6.16 4.11
CA ALA A 19 -20.47 5.86 4.03
C ALA A 19 -20.40 4.40 3.60
N VAL A 20 -19.92 4.15 2.39
CA VAL A 20 -19.53 2.80 1.97
C VAL A 20 -18.37 2.48 2.89
N GLY A 21 -18.68 1.85 4.03
CA GLY A 21 -17.69 1.40 4.98
C GLY A 21 -16.72 0.55 4.17
N ARG A 22 -15.46 1.00 4.08
CA ARG A 22 -14.43 0.16 3.48
C ARG A 22 -14.47 -1.16 4.22
N SER A 23 -14.56 -2.25 3.47
CA SER A 23 -14.49 -3.59 4.06
C SER A 23 -13.26 -3.62 4.95
N SER A 24 -13.46 -3.80 6.25
CA SER A 24 -12.36 -3.92 7.22
C SER A 24 -11.58 -5.23 7.01
N THR A 25 -12.05 -6.08 6.10
CA THR A 25 -11.45 -7.36 5.71
C THR A 25 -11.02 -7.30 4.25
N ILE A 26 -9.74 -7.58 4.00
CA ILE A 26 -9.23 -7.85 2.64
C ILE A 26 -9.20 -9.35 2.46
N ASP A 27 -9.99 -9.86 1.51
CA ASP A 27 -9.87 -11.24 1.08
C ASP A 27 -8.41 -11.54 0.72
N ASN A 28 -7.88 -12.61 1.29
CA ASN A 28 -6.53 -13.06 0.97
C ASN A 28 -6.64 -14.04 -0.21
N PRO A 29 -6.33 -13.61 -1.45
CA PRO A 29 -6.46 -14.48 -2.63
C PRO A 29 -5.48 -15.67 -2.60
N CYS A 30 -4.57 -15.69 -1.62
CA CYS A 30 -3.56 -16.72 -1.42
C CYS A 30 -3.80 -17.54 -0.15
N GLN A 31 -5.04 -17.55 0.34
CA GLN A 31 -5.46 -18.57 1.30
C GLN A 31 -5.34 -19.93 0.64
N VAL A 32 -4.57 -20.81 1.27
CA VAL A 32 -4.60 -22.23 0.93
C VAL A 32 -5.91 -22.77 1.46
N ASP A 33 -6.66 -23.45 0.59
CA ASP A 33 -7.91 -24.12 0.97
C ASP A 33 -7.63 -25.07 2.14
N ALA A 34 -8.28 -24.81 3.28
CA ALA A 34 -8.13 -25.61 4.49
C ALA A 34 -8.64 -27.07 4.31
N THR A 35 -9.33 -27.35 3.21
CA THR A 35 -9.79 -28.70 2.84
C THR A 35 -8.80 -29.48 1.97
N SER A 36 -7.70 -28.83 1.52
CA SER A 36 -6.62 -29.50 0.80
C SER A 36 -5.88 -30.48 1.72
N THR A 37 -5.95 -31.77 1.40
CA THR A 37 -5.32 -32.85 2.18
C THR A 37 -3.85 -33.09 1.81
N GLY A 38 -3.31 -32.36 0.83
CA GLY A 38 -1.91 -32.47 0.42
C GLY A 38 -0.99 -31.65 1.33
N THR A 39 0.09 -32.25 1.83
CA THR A 39 1.16 -31.50 2.52
C THR A 39 1.72 -30.43 1.57
N PRO A 40 1.60 -29.13 1.88
CA PRO A 40 2.10 -28.10 0.98
C PRO A 40 3.62 -28.22 0.86
N LYS A 41 4.12 -28.29 -0.38
CA LYS A 41 5.56 -28.25 -0.65
C LYS A 41 6.01 -26.81 -0.77
N TYR A 42 6.82 -26.38 0.18
CA TYR A 42 7.41 -25.05 0.19
C TYR A 42 8.85 -25.08 -0.30
N LEU A 43 9.26 -24.03 -1.02
CA LEU A 43 10.66 -23.82 -1.39
C LEU A 43 11.55 -23.64 -0.14
N PRO A 44 12.88 -23.74 -0.24
CA PRO A 44 13.78 -23.28 0.82
C PRO A 44 13.50 -21.83 1.22
N ILE A 45 13.69 -21.48 2.50
CA ILE A 45 13.38 -20.13 3.02
C ILE A 45 14.14 -19.04 2.26
N LYS A 46 15.40 -19.32 1.88
CA LYS A 46 16.24 -18.42 1.09
C LYS A 46 15.57 -18.03 -0.24
N GLU A 47 15.11 -19.02 -1.00
CA GLU A 47 14.42 -18.81 -2.28
C GLU A 47 13.09 -18.06 -2.10
N GLN A 48 12.34 -18.34 -1.02
CA GLN A 48 11.09 -17.60 -0.75
C GLN A 48 11.35 -16.12 -0.44
N ILE A 49 12.44 -15.82 0.27
CA ILE A 49 12.87 -14.44 0.55
C ILE A 49 13.28 -13.74 -0.75
N GLU A 50 14.04 -14.41 -1.62
CA GLU A 50 14.42 -13.89 -2.95
C GLU A 50 13.19 -13.57 -3.83
N LEU A 51 12.16 -14.43 -3.80
CA LEU A 51 10.89 -14.18 -4.47
C LEU A 51 10.14 -12.99 -3.87
N THR A 52 10.19 -12.82 -2.55
CA THR A 52 9.58 -11.67 -1.85
C THR A 52 10.29 -10.36 -2.23
N ILE A 53 11.63 -10.36 -2.30
CA ILE A 53 12.43 -9.24 -2.79
C ILE A 53 12.08 -8.90 -4.24
N THR A 54 11.92 -9.91 -5.09
CA THR A 54 11.53 -9.73 -6.50
C THR A 54 10.14 -9.10 -6.63
N ALA A 55 9.17 -9.55 -5.81
CA ALA A 55 7.84 -8.98 -5.77
C ALA A 55 7.84 -7.51 -5.30
N ALA A 56 8.63 -7.18 -4.28
CA ALA A 56 8.82 -5.81 -3.81
C ALA A 56 9.45 -4.90 -4.89
N ASN A 57 10.51 -5.36 -5.57
CA ASN A 57 11.14 -4.62 -6.67
C ASN A 57 10.21 -4.40 -7.87
N THR A 58 9.39 -5.40 -8.19
CA THR A 58 8.38 -5.26 -9.25
C THR A 58 7.31 -4.25 -8.85
N THR A 59 6.87 -4.28 -7.60
CA THR A 59 5.94 -3.30 -7.01
C THR A 59 6.52 -1.88 -7.08
N TYR A 60 7.78 -1.68 -6.67
CA TYR A 60 8.51 -0.42 -6.79
C TYR A 60 8.45 0.13 -8.23
N THR A 61 8.76 -0.74 -9.21
CA THR A 61 8.80 -0.36 -10.62
C THR A 61 7.42 0.03 -11.15
N MET A 62 6.36 -0.69 -10.74
CA MET A 62 4.99 -0.34 -11.14
C MET A 62 4.53 0.97 -10.51
N CYS A 63 4.86 1.21 -9.23
CA CYS A 63 4.58 2.49 -8.58
C CYS A 63 5.28 3.65 -9.30
N GLN A 64 6.56 3.48 -9.66
CA GLN A 64 7.30 4.47 -10.44
C GLN A 64 6.61 4.77 -11.78
N ARG A 65 6.25 3.74 -12.55
CA ARG A 65 5.55 3.90 -13.83
C ARG A 65 4.24 4.66 -13.67
N PHE A 66 3.49 4.40 -12.60
CA PHE A 66 2.25 5.12 -12.33
C PHE A 66 2.53 6.59 -11.93
N LYS A 67 3.54 6.88 -11.09
CA LYS A 67 3.97 8.26 -10.80
C LYS A 67 4.31 9.02 -12.08
N GLU A 68 5.02 8.39 -13.01
CA GLU A 68 5.37 9.00 -14.29
C GLU A 68 4.13 9.27 -15.15
N ALA A 69 3.17 8.33 -15.21
CA ALA A 69 1.90 8.55 -15.91
C ALA A 69 1.11 9.74 -15.34
N LEU A 70 1.15 9.96 -14.02
CA LEU A 70 0.49 11.09 -13.36
C LEU A 70 1.10 12.45 -13.71
N ARG A 71 2.36 12.50 -14.19
CA ARG A 71 2.98 13.75 -14.70
C ARG A 71 2.34 14.26 -15.99
N THR A 72 1.46 13.48 -16.62
CA THR A 72 0.64 13.96 -17.75
C THR A 72 -0.49 14.90 -17.31
N VAL A 73 -0.82 14.93 -16.02
CA VAL A 73 -1.92 15.74 -15.43
C VAL A 73 -1.47 16.60 -14.25
N LEU A 74 -0.30 16.32 -13.68
CA LEU A 74 0.35 17.13 -12.65
C LEU A 74 1.60 17.80 -13.23
N THR A 75 1.80 19.07 -12.91
CA THR A 75 3.01 19.79 -13.35
C THR A 75 4.24 19.35 -12.53
N LEU A 76 5.44 19.61 -13.07
CA LEU A 76 6.69 19.34 -12.37
C LEU A 76 6.75 20.03 -11.00
N ASN A 77 6.32 21.29 -10.91
CA ASN A 77 6.29 22.02 -9.65
C ASN A 77 5.38 21.35 -8.62
N GLU A 78 4.22 20.84 -9.05
CA GLU A 78 3.30 20.12 -8.17
C GLU A 78 3.89 18.80 -7.70
N THR A 79 4.48 18.01 -8.59
CA THR A 79 5.11 16.75 -8.17
C THR A 79 6.29 16.98 -7.23
N ASN A 80 7.10 18.02 -7.45
CA ASN A 80 8.21 18.37 -6.57
C ASN A 80 7.73 18.76 -5.16
N GLN A 81 6.58 19.43 -5.04
CA GLN A 81 5.98 19.73 -3.75
C GLN A 81 5.48 18.45 -3.06
N LEU A 82 4.81 17.58 -3.81
CA LEU A 82 4.26 16.31 -3.30
C LEU A 82 5.35 15.28 -2.93
N ASP A 83 6.54 15.36 -3.51
CA ASP A 83 7.68 14.52 -3.14
C ASP A 83 8.22 14.85 -1.73
N SER A 84 7.85 15.99 -1.13
CA SER A 84 8.21 16.30 0.26
C SER A 84 7.58 15.31 1.27
N PRO A 85 8.31 14.86 2.31
CA PRO A 85 7.78 13.94 3.33
C PRO A 85 6.54 14.45 4.07
N ILE A 86 6.33 15.77 4.12
CA ILE A 86 5.15 16.38 4.78
C ILE A 86 3.82 15.96 4.12
N HIS A 87 3.87 15.49 2.87
CA HIS A 87 2.69 15.05 2.13
C HIS A 87 2.42 13.56 2.26
N ASN A 88 3.24 12.80 2.99
CA ASN A 88 3.03 11.37 3.16
C ASN A 88 1.67 11.11 3.84
N ILE A 89 0.92 10.12 3.34
CA ILE A 89 -0.33 9.66 3.97
C ILE A 89 -0.01 9.15 5.38
N PRO A 90 -0.62 9.74 6.44
CA PRO A 90 -0.37 9.32 7.81
C PRO A 90 -0.78 7.86 8.05
N GLY A 91 0.03 7.15 8.83
CA GLY A 91 -0.25 5.77 9.20
C GLY A 91 0.12 4.72 8.14
N LEU A 92 0.63 5.11 6.97
CA LEU A 92 1.29 4.17 6.06
C LEU A 92 2.74 3.96 6.47
N SER A 93 3.12 2.70 6.64
CA SER A 93 4.49 2.30 6.92
C SER A 93 5.39 2.64 5.74
N LEU A 94 6.41 3.44 5.99
CA LEU A 94 7.45 3.77 5.01
C LEU A 94 8.79 3.14 5.38
N ALA A 95 8.98 2.74 6.63
CA ALA A 95 10.29 2.47 7.19
C ALA A 95 10.69 0.98 7.11
N CYS A 96 12.00 0.76 7.12
CA CYS A 96 12.58 -0.43 7.73
C CYS A 96 12.62 -0.20 9.24
N ASN A 97 12.08 -1.10 10.05
CA ASN A 97 12.53 -1.16 11.43
C ASN A 97 13.99 -1.62 11.40
N ASP A 98 14.92 -0.75 11.84
CA ASP A 98 16.37 -1.00 11.87
C ASP A 98 16.79 -2.04 12.93
N SER A 99 15.82 -2.68 13.59
CA SER A 99 16.07 -3.81 14.45
C SER A 99 16.75 -4.92 13.66
N ALA A 100 17.92 -5.37 14.11
CA ALA A 100 18.63 -6.48 13.52
C ALA A 100 17.71 -7.71 13.40
N LEU A 101 17.54 -8.18 12.17
CA LEU A 101 16.76 -9.39 11.89
C LEU A 101 17.58 -10.62 12.27
N SER A 102 16.91 -11.58 12.87
CA SER A 102 17.46 -12.85 13.33
C SER A 102 16.42 -13.96 13.15
N ALA A 103 16.85 -15.21 13.23
CA ALA A 103 15.93 -16.35 13.18
C ALA A 103 14.78 -16.25 14.22
N ALA A 104 15.00 -15.57 15.35
CA ALA A 104 14.02 -15.45 16.42
C ALA A 104 12.91 -14.41 16.14
N ASN A 105 13.17 -13.38 15.35
CA ASN A 105 12.21 -12.28 15.10
C ASN A 105 11.77 -12.15 13.64
N VAL A 106 12.38 -12.93 12.72
CA VAL A 106 12.08 -12.87 11.28
C VAL A 106 10.61 -13.12 10.96
N LEU A 107 9.96 -14.04 11.68
CA LEU A 107 8.55 -14.35 11.43
C LEU A 107 7.65 -13.16 11.77
N GLY A 108 7.84 -12.55 12.95
CA GLY A 108 7.10 -11.33 13.32
C GLY A 108 7.37 -10.18 12.35
N ALA A 109 8.60 -10.07 11.82
CA ALA A 109 8.93 -9.09 10.80
C ALA A 109 8.21 -9.32 9.45
N PHE A 110 7.83 -10.56 9.12
CA PHE A 110 6.98 -10.88 7.98
C PHE A 110 5.50 -10.63 8.28
N GLU A 111 5.06 -10.86 9.51
CA GLU A 111 3.70 -10.51 9.94
C GLU A 111 3.46 -9.00 9.85
N ASP A 112 4.40 -8.18 10.32
CA ASP A 112 4.37 -6.73 10.16
C ASP A 112 4.28 -6.32 8.68
N ASP A 113 5.12 -6.91 7.83
CA ASP A 113 5.10 -6.65 6.40
C ASP A 113 3.77 -7.05 5.76
N TYR A 114 3.16 -8.16 6.19
CA TYR A 114 1.84 -8.58 5.72
C TYR A 114 0.75 -7.56 6.05
N GLN A 115 0.78 -6.99 7.27
CA GLN A 115 -0.15 -5.94 7.70
C GLN A 115 0.08 -4.65 6.89
N ASP A 116 1.34 -4.22 6.74
CA ASP A 116 1.72 -3.03 5.99
C ASP A 116 1.29 -3.12 4.52
N ILE A 117 1.60 -4.24 3.85
CA ILE A 117 1.19 -4.49 2.45
C ILE A 117 -0.33 -4.46 2.32
N SER A 118 -1.05 -5.02 3.29
CA SER A 118 -2.51 -5.00 3.33
C SER A 118 -3.04 -3.56 3.41
N ALA A 119 -2.38 -2.66 4.14
CA ALA A 119 -2.73 -1.24 4.17
C ALA A 119 -2.67 -0.57 2.81
N TYR A 120 -1.59 -0.78 2.07
CA TYR A 120 -1.49 -0.25 0.72
C TYR A 120 -2.60 -0.79 -0.20
N ILE A 121 -2.97 -2.07 -0.09
CA ILE A 121 -4.07 -2.65 -0.86
C ILE A 121 -5.40 -1.93 -0.58
N VAL A 122 -5.74 -1.62 0.69
CA VAL A 122 -6.98 -0.87 0.99
C VAL A 122 -6.97 0.51 0.36
N TYR A 123 -5.84 1.23 0.42
CA TYR A 123 -5.76 2.55 -0.20
C TYR A 123 -5.82 2.48 -1.72
N LEU A 124 -5.26 1.45 -2.36
CA LEU A 124 -5.38 1.22 -3.80
C LEU A 124 -6.82 0.92 -4.23
N GLN A 125 -7.57 0.14 -3.44
CA GLN A 125 -9.00 -0.08 -3.65
C GLN A 125 -9.80 1.22 -3.49
N PHE A 126 -9.43 2.06 -2.52
CA PHE A 126 -10.00 3.39 -2.37
C PHE A 126 -9.75 4.26 -3.61
N LEU A 127 -8.52 4.27 -4.15
CA LEU A 127 -8.24 4.97 -5.40
C LEU A 127 -9.06 4.40 -6.56
N GLN A 128 -9.24 3.09 -6.62
CA GLN A 128 -10.05 2.43 -7.65
C GLN A 128 -11.50 2.93 -7.63
N ASN A 129 -12.09 3.10 -6.45
CA ASN A 129 -13.44 3.65 -6.31
C ASN A 129 -13.52 5.12 -6.76
N LEU A 130 -12.43 5.88 -6.63
CA LEU A 130 -12.34 7.25 -7.14
C LEU A 130 -12.21 7.32 -8.66
N GLN A 131 -11.65 6.30 -9.32
CA GLN A 131 -11.47 6.27 -10.79
C GLN A 131 -12.78 6.41 -11.56
N ALA A 132 -13.91 5.98 -11.01
CA ALA A 132 -15.23 6.19 -11.63
C ALA A 132 -15.53 7.69 -11.86
N LYS A 133 -15.00 8.57 -11.01
CA LYS A 133 -15.13 10.04 -11.13
C LYS A 133 -14.17 10.65 -12.15
N ASP A 134 -13.18 9.88 -12.62
CA ASP A 134 -12.13 10.30 -13.55
C ASP A 134 -12.22 9.55 -14.89
N ASN A 135 -13.38 8.97 -15.22
CA ASN A 135 -13.62 8.14 -16.41
C ASN A 135 -12.60 7.00 -16.57
N GLY A 136 -12.05 6.49 -15.45
CA GLY A 136 -11.08 5.40 -15.48
C GLY A 136 -9.72 5.77 -16.05
N LYS A 137 -9.35 7.06 -16.16
CA LYS A 137 -8.13 7.52 -16.82
C LYS A 137 -6.85 6.78 -16.40
N PHE A 138 -6.75 6.39 -15.14
CA PHE A 138 -5.60 5.64 -14.61
C PHE A 138 -6.00 4.31 -13.97
N ALA A 139 -7.16 3.74 -14.36
CA ALA A 139 -7.67 2.50 -13.81
C ALA A 139 -6.72 1.33 -14.07
N GLU A 140 -6.13 1.24 -15.26
CA GLU A 140 -5.17 0.19 -15.61
C GLU A 140 -3.90 0.29 -14.76
N ASN A 141 -3.31 1.49 -14.61
CA ASN A 141 -2.15 1.68 -13.75
C ASN A 141 -2.44 1.27 -12.30
N ASN A 142 -3.60 1.66 -11.76
CA ASN A 142 -4.01 1.29 -10.42
C ASN A 142 -4.19 -0.23 -10.28
N HIS A 143 -4.79 -0.89 -11.28
CA HIS A 143 -4.97 -2.34 -11.29
C HIS A 143 -3.62 -3.08 -11.33
N LEU A 144 -2.69 -2.64 -12.18
CA LEU A 144 -1.35 -3.22 -12.27
C LEU A 144 -0.59 -3.13 -10.93
N VAL A 145 -0.62 -1.96 -10.28
CA VAL A 145 0.01 -1.79 -8.96
C VAL A 145 -0.69 -2.67 -7.92
N SER A 146 -2.03 -2.70 -7.90
CA SER A 146 -2.80 -3.56 -6.98
C SER A 146 -2.42 -5.02 -7.12
N ASN A 147 -2.31 -5.54 -8.35
CA ASN A 147 -1.90 -6.92 -8.60
C ASN A 147 -0.49 -7.22 -8.06
N GLN A 148 0.45 -6.27 -8.15
CA GLN A 148 1.78 -6.47 -7.57
C GLN A 148 1.76 -6.48 -6.04
N PHE A 149 0.96 -5.62 -5.41
CA PHE A 149 0.78 -5.66 -3.96
C PHE A 149 0.13 -6.97 -3.49
N TYR A 150 -0.87 -7.49 -4.22
CA TYR A 150 -1.43 -8.80 -3.93
C TYR A 150 -0.39 -9.92 -4.09
N SER A 151 0.35 -9.94 -5.20
CA SER A 151 1.41 -10.92 -5.43
C SER A 151 2.47 -10.88 -4.32
N TRP A 152 2.88 -9.69 -3.89
CA TRP A 152 3.82 -9.52 -2.80
C TRP A 152 3.25 -10.00 -1.46
N ARG A 153 1.99 -9.66 -1.12
CA ARG A 153 1.30 -10.19 0.06
C ARG A 153 1.29 -11.71 0.08
N CYS A 154 1.11 -12.34 -1.07
CA CYS A 154 1.11 -13.79 -1.22
C CYS A 154 2.49 -14.43 -0.97
N SER A 155 3.56 -13.81 -1.45
CA SER A 155 4.93 -14.26 -1.16
C SER A 155 5.20 -14.24 0.34
N VAL A 156 4.81 -13.16 1.02
CA VAL A 156 4.92 -13.05 2.49
C VAL A 156 4.06 -14.10 3.20
N ASN A 157 2.80 -14.30 2.76
CA ASN A 157 1.90 -15.31 3.32
C ASN A 157 2.46 -16.74 3.21
N THR A 158 3.19 -17.03 2.12
CA THR A 158 3.82 -18.34 1.88
C THR A 158 4.96 -18.60 2.86
N ILE A 159 5.77 -17.57 3.17
CA ILE A 159 6.82 -17.64 4.18
C ILE A 159 6.23 -17.87 5.57
N MET A 160 5.15 -17.16 5.90
CA MET A 160 4.41 -17.34 7.16
C MET A 160 3.61 -18.64 7.22
N ARG A 161 3.72 -19.52 6.20
CA ARG A 161 3.04 -20.82 6.13
C ARG A 161 1.52 -20.75 6.28
N SER A 162 0.90 -19.66 5.79
CA SER A 162 -0.56 -19.49 5.79
C SER A 162 -1.22 -19.61 7.15
N ASN A 163 -0.72 -18.90 8.17
CA ASN A 163 -1.40 -18.75 9.47
C ASN A 163 -2.81 -18.10 9.38
N ASN A 164 -3.38 -17.92 8.17
CA ASN A 164 -4.69 -17.31 7.90
C ASN A 164 -4.93 -16.06 8.75
N LEU A 165 -3.88 -15.24 8.88
CA LEU A 165 -3.94 -14.04 9.71
C LEU A 165 -5.04 -13.13 9.16
N SER A 166 -6.11 -13.05 9.91
CA SER A 166 -7.17 -12.08 9.68
C SER A 166 -6.57 -10.69 9.86
N VAL A 167 -6.76 -9.85 8.86
CA VAL A 167 -6.33 -8.46 8.92
C VAL A 167 -7.50 -7.66 9.46
N THR A 168 -7.48 -7.33 10.75
CA THR A 168 -8.70 -6.91 11.47
C THR A 168 -8.87 -5.40 11.60
N GLN A 169 -7.85 -4.59 11.34
CA GLN A 169 -7.94 -3.13 11.29
C GLN A 169 -6.72 -2.53 10.60
N ILE A 170 -6.93 -1.96 9.42
CA ILE A 170 -5.85 -1.57 8.52
C ILE A 170 -5.73 -0.05 8.38
N VAL A 171 -6.86 0.64 8.55
CA VAL A 171 -6.96 2.05 8.18
C VAL A 171 -7.60 2.87 9.29
N ASN A 172 -6.95 3.98 9.64
CA ASN A 172 -7.48 4.94 10.59
C ASN A 172 -8.64 5.70 9.96
N SER A 173 -9.85 5.51 10.48
CA SER A 173 -11.07 6.16 9.97
C SER A 173 -11.00 7.70 9.90
N ALA A 174 -10.17 8.34 10.71
CA ALA A 174 -9.95 9.79 10.64
C ALA A 174 -9.13 10.19 9.41
N VAL A 175 -8.10 9.42 9.07
CA VAL A 175 -7.30 9.63 7.86
C VAL A 175 -8.16 9.42 6.62
N ASP A 176 -9.00 8.38 6.61
CA ASP A 176 -9.90 8.10 5.49
C ASP A 176 -10.85 9.24 5.16
N LYS A 177 -11.52 9.80 6.18
CA LYS A 177 -12.40 10.95 5.99
C LYS A 177 -11.66 12.17 5.44
N GLN A 178 -10.42 12.39 5.88
CA GLN A 178 -9.60 13.49 5.36
C GLN A 178 -9.25 13.28 3.89
N LEU A 179 -8.84 12.06 3.50
CA LEU A 179 -8.52 11.74 2.11
C LEU A 179 -9.75 11.83 1.20
N GLU A 180 -10.91 11.37 1.66
CA GLU A 180 -12.18 11.50 0.95
C GLU A 180 -12.57 12.96 0.72
N SER A 181 -12.46 13.79 1.77
CA SER A 181 -12.72 15.22 1.68
C SER A 181 -11.75 15.91 0.72
N TYR A 182 -10.47 15.54 0.74
CA TYR A 182 -9.46 16.07 -0.17
C TYR A 182 -9.75 15.70 -1.63
N ALA A 183 -10.06 14.42 -1.89
CA ALA A 183 -10.38 13.86 -3.20
C ALA A 183 -11.71 14.36 -3.79
N ALA A 184 -12.64 14.81 -2.95
CA ALA A 184 -13.93 15.31 -3.38
C ALA A 184 -13.86 16.71 -4.03
N LYS A 185 -12.77 17.46 -3.82
CA LYS A 185 -12.63 18.85 -4.30
C LYS A 185 -12.61 18.95 -5.83
N ASP A 186 -11.69 18.25 -6.47
CA ASP A 186 -11.53 18.22 -7.94
C ASP A 186 -10.67 17.03 -8.38
N SER A 187 -10.51 16.86 -9.70
CA SER A 187 -9.68 15.81 -10.29
C SER A 187 -8.20 15.97 -9.98
N LYS A 188 -7.71 17.21 -9.82
CA LYS A 188 -6.30 17.47 -9.57
C LYS A 188 -5.87 17.03 -8.18
N ASN A 189 -6.74 17.20 -7.18
CA ASN A 189 -6.54 16.66 -5.85
C ASN A 189 -6.60 15.13 -5.85
N ARG A 190 -7.48 14.51 -6.64
CA ARG A 190 -7.46 13.04 -6.80
C ARG A 190 -6.14 12.56 -7.39
N TYR A 191 -5.65 13.19 -8.45
CA TYR A 191 -4.36 12.84 -9.04
C TYR A 191 -3.17 13.09 -8.10
N SER A 192 -3.23 14.17 -7.31
CA SER A 192 -2.23 14.45 -6.27
C SER A 192 -2.23 13.37 -5.19
N LEU A 193 -3.41 12.89 -4.79
CA LEU A 193 -3.53 11.78 -3.86
C LEU A 193 -2.99 10.47 -4.46
N TYR A 194 -3.29 10.18 -5.74
CA TYR A 194 -2.73 9.02 -6.44
C TYR A 194 -1.21 9.09 -6.44
N TYR A 195 -0.65 10.26 -6.73
CA TYR A 195 0.79 10.50 -6.77
C TYR A 195 1.45 10.24 -5.41
N VAL A 196 0.88 10.80 -4.35
CA VAL A 196 1.38 10.62 -2.97
C VAL A 196 1.31 9.15 -2.56
N LEU A 197 0.21 8.44 -2.85
CA LEU A 197 0.13 7.01 -2.53
C LEU A 197 1.21 6.22 -3.26
N MET A 198 1.43 6.50 -4.54
CA MET A 198 2.46 5.81 -5.33
C MET A 198 3.87 6.13 -4.85
N LYS A 199 4.12 7.36 -4.41
CA LYS A 199 5.39 7.75 -3.77
C LYS A 199 5.60 6.97 -2.46
N ASN A 200 4.63 6.99 -1.56
CA ASN A 200 4.69 6.25 -0.30
C ASN A 200 4.89 4.73 -0.54
N ALA A 201 4.19 4.17 -1.52
CA ALA A 201 4.29 2.75 -1.90
C ALA A 201 5.65 2.41 -2.49
N GLN A 202 6.21 3.31 -3.30
CA GLN A 202 7.54 3.19 -3.87
C GLN A 202 8.62 3.18 -2.77
N ASP A 203 8.57 4.14 -1.85
CA ASP A 203 9.52 4.22 -0.73
C ASP A 203 9.43 2.97 0.16
N PHE A 204 8.22 2.53 0.47
CA PHE A 204 7.97 1.30 1.21
C PHE A 204 8.58 0.07 0.51
N ALA A 205 8.29 -0.13 -0.78
CA ALA A 205 8.81 -1.25 -1.55
C ALA A 205 10.34 -1.25 -1.60
N LYS A 206 10.96 -0.10 -1.83
CA LYS A 206 12.42 0.07 -1.82
C LYS A 206 13.02 -0.32 -0.47
N ASN A 207 12.41 0.16 0.61
CA ASN A 207 12.91 -0.09 1.95
C ASN A 207 12.78 -1.58 2.31
N LYS A 208 11.64 -2.22 2.04
CA LYS A 208 11.49 -3.66 2.29
C LYS A 208 12.43 -4.52 1.43
N THR A 209 12.69 -4.15 0.16
CA THR A 209 13.73 -4.79 -0.65
C THR A 209 15.07 -4.77 0.08
N LEU A 210 15.49 -3.60 0.59
CA LEU A 210 16.76 -3.47 1.29
C LEU A 210 16.79 -4.30 2.58
N LYS A 211 15.75 -4.22 3.42
CA LYS A 211 15.60 -5.02 4.65
C LYS A 211 15.82 -6.51 4.39
N TRP A 212 15.11 -7.06 3.41
CA TRP A 212 15.17 -8.49 3.13
C TRP A 212 16.45 -8.91 2.42
N ALA A 213 17.02 -8.06 1.56
CA ALA A 213 18.32 -8.32 0.97
C ALA A 213 19.43 -8.35 2.04
N THR A 214 19.38 -7.47 3.04
CA THR A 214 20.32 -7.50 4.17
C THR A 214 20.16 -8.76 5.00
N TYR A 215 18.93 -9.16 5.34
CA TYR A 215 18.71 -10.42 6.08
C TYR A 215 19.16 -11.65 5.30
N LEU A 216 18.95 -11.68 3.98
CA LEU A 216 19.37 -12.78 3.12
C LEU A 216 20.88 -13.02 3.15
N GLN A 217 21.69 -11.99 3.39
CA GLN A 217 23.15 -12.11 3.55
C GLN A 217 23.57 -12.75 4.87
N THR A 218 22.64 -12.88 5.83
CA THR A 218 22.87 -13.50 7.15
C THR A 218 22.47 -14.97 7.20
N LEU A 219 21.83 -15.47 6.13
CA LEU A 219 21.38 -16.86 5.97
C LEU A 219 22.42 -17.72 5.24
#